data_AF-A0A0F5IPN6-F1
#
_entry.id   AF-A0A0F5IPN6-F1
#
_cell.length_a   1.000
_cell.length_b   1.000
_cell.length_c   1.000
_cell.angle_alpha   90.00
_cell.angle_beta   90.00
_cell.angle_gamma   90.00
#
_symmetry.space_group_name_H-M   'P 1'
#
loop_
_entity.id
_entity.type
_entity.pdbx_description
1 polymer ?
#
loop_
_entity_poly.entity_id
_entity_poly.type
_entity_poly.pdbx_seq_one_letter_code
_entity_poly.pdbx_strand_id
1 'polypeptide(L)'
;MQSHNEIFVTELDRNNIQKTPEQQIDEAVESLKALFLLQARNLQEAEEIKRRLDSLGYDAKAVSAIINDRDIYKAVIHKVLSQMR
;
A
#
# COMPACT_ATOMS: atom_id res chain seq x y z
N MET A 1 -3.83 -22.87 16.30
CA MET A 1 -4.51 -22.34 15.10
C MET A 1 -3.88 -20.99 14.74
N GLN A 2 -2.68 -21.04 14.18
CA GLN A 2 -1.91 -19.90 13.65
C GLN A 2 -1.58 -20.32 12.22
N SER A 3 -2.14 -19.69 11.19
CA SER A 3 -1.60 -19.91 9.83
C SER A 3 -2.21 -19.10 8.68
N HIS A 4 -2.85 -17.94 8.90
CA HIS A 4 -3.32 -17.15 7.74
C HIS A 4 -2.78 -15.72 7.74
N ASN A 5 -2.67 -15.10 8.91
CA ASN A 5 -2.14 -13.75 9.00
C ASN A 5 -0.60 -13.70 8.91
N GLU A 6 0.08 -14.70 9.48
CA GLU A 6 1.55 -14.78 9.42
C GLU A 6 2.04 -15.15 8.03
N ILE A 7 1.29 -15.97 7.27
CA ILE A 7 1.68 -16.34 5.90
C ILE A 7 1.63 -15.12 4.98
N PHE A 8 0.59 -14.29 5.06
CA PHE A 8 0.50 -13.05 4.28
C PHE A 8 1.64 -12.07 4.59
N VAL A 9 1.98 -11.90 5.88
CA VAL A 9 3.08 -11.03 6.31
C VAL A 9 4.44 -11.60 5.89
N THR A 10 4.63 -12.92 5.96
CA THR A 10 5.90 -13.57 5.59
C THR A 10 6.10 -13.65 4.07
N GLU A 11 5.02 -13.76 3.30
CA GLU A 11 5.06 -13.78 1.84
C GLU A 11 5.26 -12.38 1.24
N LEU A 12 4.73 -11.36 1.91
CA LEU A 12 5.12 -9.97 1.68
C LEU A 12 6.58 -9.74 2.06
N ASP A 13 7.06 -10.23 3.21
CA ASP A 13 8.45 -10.05 3.67
C ASP A 13 9.47 -10.77 2.75
N ARG A 14 9.18 -11.98 2.26
CA ARG A 14 10.06 -12.73 1.34
C ARG A 14 10.11 -12.16 -0.08
N ASN A 15 8.99 -11.65 -0.61
CA ASN A 15 8.98 -10.98 -1.92
C ASN A 15 9.49 -9.53 -1.87
N ASN A 16 9.63 -8.96 -0.66
CA ASN A 16 10.09 -7.59 -0.47
C ASN A 16 11.60 -7.41 -0.38
N ILE A 17 12.38 -8.50 -0.50
CA ILE A 17 13.85 -8.40 -0.39
C ILE A 17 14.46 -7.74 -1.65
N GLN A 18 13.72 -7.65 -2.77
CA GLN A 18 14.21 -7.08 -4.04
C GLN A 18 13.47 -5.82 -4.54
N LYS A 19 12.30 -5.48 -3.99
CA LYS A 19 11.51 -4.34 -4.46
C LYS A 19 11.83 -3.08 -3.67
N THR A 20 11.99 -1.95 -4.35
CA THR A 20 12.13 -0.67 -3.64
C THR A 20 10.81 -0.33 -2.94
N PRO A 21 10.85 0.45 -1.84
CA PRO A 21 9.62 0.95 -1.20
C PRO A 21 8.65 1.60 -2.18
N GLU A 22 9.17 2.28 -3.21
CA GLU A 22 8.36 2.90 -4.26
C GLU A 22 7.59 1.87 -5.08
N GLN A 23 8.21 0.72 -5.40
CA GLN A 23 7.55 -0.37 -6.12
C GLN A 23 6.47 -1.03 -5.28
N GLN A 24 6.67 -1.15 -3.96
CA GLN A 24 5.63 -1.64 -3.06
C GLN A 24 4.44 -0.69 -3.00
N ILE A 25 4.70 0.61 -3.00
CA ILE A 25 3.66 1.65 -2.99
C ILE A 25 2.87 1.59 -4.31
N ASP A 26 3.54 1.41 -5.45
CA ASP A 26 2.86 1.23 -6.75
C ASP A 26 1.92 0.02 -6.73
N GLU A 27 2.37 -1.13 -6.23
CA GLU A 27 1.54 -2.34 -6.14
C GLU A 27 0.34 -2.14 -5.21
N ALA A 28 0.53 -1.43 -4.09
CA ALA A 28 -0.55 -1.09 -3.17
C ALA A 28 -1.57 -0.16 -3.82
N VAL A 29 -1.13 0.88 -4.54
CA VAL A 29 -2.00 1.82 -5.26
C VAL A 29 -2.82 1.11 -6.33
N GLU A 30 -2.21 0.23 -7.13
CA GLU A 30 -2.92 -0.54 -8.15
C GLU A 30 -3.94 -1.50 -7.53
N SER A 31 -3.61 -2.14 -6.41
CA SER A 31 -4.54 -2.99 -5.65
C SER A 31 -5.74 -2.20 -5.12
N LEU A 32 -5.50 -1.01 -4.57
CA LEU A 32 -6.56 -0.12 -4.10
C LEU A 32 -7.43 0.37 -5.27
N LYS A 33 -6.84 0.72 -6.41
CA LYS A 33 -7.60 1.10 -7.61
C LYS A 33 -8.52 -0.04 -8.03
N ALA A 34 -8.02 -1.27 -8.10
CA ALA A 34 -8.85 -2.43 -8.44
C ALA A 34 -10.03 -2.62 -7.46
N LEU A 35 -9.81 -2.44 -6.16
CA LEU A 35 -10.85 -2.60 -5.14
C LEU A 35 -11.89 -1.47 -5.15
N PHE A 36 -11.48 -0.22 -5.31
CA PHE A 36 -12.38 0.93 -5.26
C PHE A 36 -13.06 1.22 -6.59
N LEU A 37 -12.44 0.89 -7.73
CA LEU A 37 -13.08 1.02 -9.03
C LEU A 37 -14.29 0.09 -9.18
N LEU A 38 -14.27 -1.08 -8.54
CA LEU A 38 -15.44 -1.97 -8.49
C LEU A 38 -16.63 -1.37 -7.73
N GLN A 39 -16.38 -0.37 -6.88
CA GLN A 39 -17.42 0.32 -6.11
C GLN A 39 -17.91 1.60 -6.79
N ALA A 40 -17.25 2.04 -7.87
CA ALA A 40 -17.61 3.25 -8.59
C ALA A 40 -18.96 3.09 -9.29
N ARG A 41 -19.88 4.03 -9.03
CA ARG A 41 -21.25 4.01 -9.58
C ARG A 41 -21.32 4.53 -11.02
N ASN A 42 -20.31 5.27 -11.45
CA ASN A 42 -20.21 5.85 -12.78
C ASN A 42 -18.75 6.15 -13.14
N LEU A 43 -18.52 6.50 -14.42
CA LEU A 43 -17.19 6.78 -14.96
C LEU A 43 -16.49 7.95 -14.26
N GLN A 44 -17.25 9.00 -13.90
CA GLN A 44 -16.70 10.19 -13.24
C GLN A 44 -16.19 9.88 -11.83
N GLU A 45 -16.94 9.08 -11.07
CA GLU A 45 -16.54 8.60 -9.75
C GLU A 45 -15.31 7.69 -9.84
N ALA A 46 -15.25 6.83 -10.86
CA ALA A 46 -14.10 5.99 -11.14
C ALA A 46 -12.83 6.79 -11.45
N GLU A 47 -12.95 7.86 -12.26
CA GLU A 47 -11.83 8.75 -12.56
C GLU A 47 -11.37 9.55 -11.34
N GLU A 48 -12.30 10.00 -10.50
CA GLU A 48 -11.96 10.69 -9.26
C GLU A 48 -11.26 9.76 -8.27
N ILE A 49 -11.72 8.52 -8.13
CA ILE A 49 -11.05 7.47 -7.33
C ILE A 49 -9.63 7.23 -7.84
N LYS A 50 -9.44 7.08 -9.16
CA LYS A 50 -8.10 6.92 -9.75
C LYS A 50 -7.19 8.09 -9.41
N ARG A 51 -7.63 9.33 -9.66
CA ARG A 51 -6.83 10.53 -9.36
C ARG A 51 -6.44 10.63 -7.89
N ARG A 52 -7.37 10.35 -6.97
CA ARG A 52 -7.09 10.38 -5.53
C ARG A 52 -6.05 9.32 -5.14
N LEU A 53 -6.16 8.12 -5.70
CA LEU A 53 -5.22 7.03 -5.42
C LEU A 53 -3.84 7.25 -6.06
N ASP A 54 -3.77 7.82 -7.27
CA ASP A 54 -2.50 8.24 -7.89
C ASP A 54 -1.81 9.34 -7.08
N SER A 55 -2.57 10.34 -6.60
CA SER A 55 -2.03 11.38 -5.70
C SER A 55 -1.51 10.79 -4.40
N LEU A 56 -2.27 9.87 -3.79
CA LEU A 56 -1.85 9.19 -2.57
C LEU A 56 -0.58 8.36 -2.78
N GLY A 57 -0.46 7.69 -3.93
CA GLY A 57 0.74 6.95 -4.31
C GLY A 57 1.96 7.85 -4.44
N TYR A 58 1.80 9.02 -5.07
CA TYR A 58 2.86 10.00 -5.21
C TYR A 58 3.31 10.55 -3.84
N ASP A 59 2.37 10.93 -2.98
CA ASP A 59 2.68 11.43 -1.63
C ASP A 59 3.36 10.36 -0.77
N ALA A 60 2.90 9.11 -0.85
CA ALA A 60 3.51 7.98 -0.14
C ALA A 60 4.94 7.72 -0.61
N LYS A 61 5.21 7.83 -1.93
CA LYS A 61 6.57 7.72 -2.48
C LYS A 61 7.46 8.86 -1.99
N ALA A 62 6.96 10.10 -2.00
CA ALA A 62 7.71 11.25 -1.50
C ALA A 62 8.06 11.09 -0.02
N VAL A 63 7.10 10.63 0.80
CA VAL A 63 7.34 10.31 2.21
C VAL A 63 8.34 9.16 2.36
N SER A 64 8.25 8.11 1.53
CA SER A 64 9.21 7.01 1.56
C SER A 64 10.62 7.43 1.11
N ALA A 65 10.76 8.40 0.22
CA ALA A 65 12.05 8.93 -0.21
C ALA A 65 12.68 9.81 0.88
N ILE A 66 11.86 10.54 1.65
CA ILE A 66 12.30 11.31 2.82
C ILE A 66 12.68 10.37 3.96
N ILE A 67 11.87 9.34 4.18
CA ILE A 67 12.13 8.28 5.15
C ILE A 67 13.01 7.22 4.48
N ASN A 68 14.25 7.58 4.17
CA ASN A 68 15.29 6.66 3.67
C ASN A 68 15.72 5.60 4.71
N ASP A 69 15.01 5.51 5.83
CA ASP A 69 15.27 4.61 6.94
C ASP A 69 14.22 3.49 6.94
N ARG A 70 14.62 2.32 6.42
CA ARG A 70 13.79 1.13 6.18
C ARG A 70 13.05 0.69 7.47
N ASP A 71 13.61 0.99 8.64
CA ASP A 71 13.04 0.69 9.95
C ASP A 71 11.85 1.59 10.31
N ILE A 72 11.86 2.87 9.91
CA ILE A 72 10.77 3.80 10.18
C ILE A 72 9.56 3.47 9.30
N TYR A 73 9.77 3.15 8.01
CA TYR A 73 8.69 2.74 7.12
C TYR A 73 7.99 1.48 7.64
N LYS A 74 8.78 0.48 8.09
CA LYS A 74 8.26 -0.74 8.71
C LYS A 74 7.46 -0.43 9.97
N ALA A 75 7.95 0.46 10.83
CA ALA A 75 7.26 0.86 12.06
C ALA A 75 5.94 1.61 11.79
N VAL A 76 5.91 2.50 10.79
CA VAL A 76 4.70 3.26 10.42
C VAL A 76 3.63 2.33 9.84
N ILE A 77 4.00 1.44 8.90
CA ILE A 77 3.05 0.45 8.38
C ILE A 77 2.53 -0.46 9.49
N HIS A 78 3.41 -0.94 10.37
CA HIS A 78 3.02 -1.80 11.49
C HIS A 78 2.04 -1.09 12.43
N LYS A 79 2.25 0.20 12.69
CA LYS A 79 1.38 1.01 13.55
C LYS A 79 0.02 1.26 12.91
N VAL A 80 -0.04 1.59 11.63
CA VAL A 80 -1.29 1.80 10.88
C VAL A 80 -2.10 0.49 10.84
N LEU A 81 -1.46 -0.64 10.55
CA LEU A 81 -2.10 -1.96 10.55
C LEU A 81 -2.58 -2.37 11.95
N SER A 82 -1.82 -2.06 13.00
CA SER A 82 -2.21 -2.35 14.38
C SER A 82 -3.41 -1.54 14.88
N GLN A 83 -3.68 -0.38 14.28
CA GLN A 83 -4.82 0.48 14.64
C GLN A 83 -6.11 0.13 13.89
N MET A 84 -6.02 -0.71 12.86
CA MET A 84 -7.18 -1.22 12.10
C MET A 84 -7.72 -2.56 12.63
N ARG A 85 -7.19 -3.04 13.76
CA ARG A 85 -7.66 -4.23 14.48
C ARG A 85 -8.55 -3.84 15.64
#